data_AF-A0A359KE65-F1
#
_entry.id   AF-A0A359KE65-F1
#
_cell.length_a   1.000
_cell.length_b   1.000
_cell.length_c   1.000
_cell.angle_alpha   90.00
_cell.angle_beta   90.00
_cell.angle_gamma   90.00
#
_symmetry.space_group_name_H-M   'P 1'
#
loop_
_entity.id
_entity.type
_entity.pdbx_description
1 polymer ?
#
loop_
_entity_poly.entity_id
_entity_poly.type
_entity_poly.pdbx_seq_one_letter_code
_entity_poly.pdbx_strand_id
1 'polypeptide(L)' 'MPDLSSALQLAAPELTLAVGGLVLLMLGAFAGEKSTRLVSGLSVLLLLAATALAVVGPLGSAFNGAYVADPLAVFGK' A
#
# COMPACT_ATOMS: atom_id res chain seq x y z
N MET A 1 2.77 24.72 -0.93
CA MET A 1 2.29 23.53 -0.17
C MET A 1 2.21 22.41 -1.18
N PRO A 2 2.67 21.18 -0.89
CA PRO A 2 2.47 20.07 -1.82
C PRO A 2 0.98 19.95 -2.13
N ASP A 3 0.62 19.95 -3.41
CA ASP A 3 -0.76 19.76 -3.84
C ASP A 3 -1.26 18.40 -3.38
N LEU A 4 -2.56 18.27 -3.12
CA LEU A 4 -3.15 17.02 -2.63
C LEU A 4 -2.79 15.81 -3.52
N SER A 5 -2.67 16.03 -4.82
CA SER A 5 -2.22 15.02 -5.78
C SER A 5 -0.80 14.51 -5.48
N SER A 6 0.15 15.40 -5.17
CA SER A 6 1.52 15.03 -4.81
C SER A 6 1.58 14.33 -3.45
N ALA A 7 0.75 14.74 -2.48
CA ALA A 7 0.64 14.08 -1.18
C ALA A 7 0.12 12.63 -1.32
N LEU A 8 -0.87 12.41 -2.19
CA LEU A 8 -1.41 11.08 -2.47
C LEU A 8 -0.43 10.19 -3.23
N GLN A 9 0.39 10.77 -4.13
CA GLN A 9 1.47 10.03 -4.79
C GLN A 9 2.54 9.57 -3.80
N LEU A 10 2.83 10.39 -2.78
CA LEU A 10 3.79 10.03 -1.73
C LEU A 10 3.27 8.90 -0.81
N ALA A 11 1.95 8.87 -0.58
CA ALA A 11 1.25 7.85 0.20
C ALA A 11 0.68 6.70 -0.66
N ALA A 12 1.10 6.60 -1.93
CA ALA A 12 0.65 5.57 -2.86
C ALA A 12 0.88 4.13 -2.37
N PRO A 13 2.03 3.75 -1.76
CA PRO A 13 2.21 2.38 -1.28
C PRO A 13 1.25 2.03 -0.13
N GLU A 14 1.00 2.95 0.81
CA GLU A 14 0.01 2.75 1.88
C GLU A 14 -1.39 2.62 1.33
N LEU A 15 -1.76 3.51 0.41
CA LEU A 15 -3.09 3.53 -0.17
C LEU A 15 -3.38 2.23 -0.94
N THR A 16 -2.36 1.70 -1.63
CA THR A 16 -2.44 0.41 -2.33
C THR A 16 -2.69 -0.74 -1.35
N LEU A 17 -1.97 -0.78 -0.22
CA LEU A 17 -2.19 -1.80 0.82
C LEU A 17 -3.56 -1.68 1.47
N ALA A 18 -4.01 -0.45 1.78
CA ALA A 18 -5.31 -0.22 2.40
C ALA A 18 -6.44 -0.68 1.48
N VAL A 19 -6.43 -0.25 0.22
CA VAL A 19 -7.47 -0.60 -0.76
C VAL A 19 -7.39 -2.10 -1.11
N GLY A 20 -6.19 -2.62 -1.38
CA GLY A 20 -6.00 -4.03 -1.68
C GLY A 20 -6.41 -4.95 -0.53
N GLY A 21 -6.09 -4.58 0.71
CA GLY A 21 -6.50 -5.33 1.90
C GLY A 21 -8.03 -5.38 2.06
N LEU A 22 -8.72 -4.27 1.80
CA LEU A 22 -10.19 -4.25 1.81
C LEU A 22 -10.78 -5.15 0.71
N VAL A 23 -10.20 -5.16 -0.49
CA VAL A 23 -10.63 -6.04 -1.59
C VAL A 23 -10.40 -7.51 -1.22
N LEU A 24 -9.24 -7.85 -0.64
CA LEU A 24 -8.93 -9.20 -0.20
C LEU A 24 -9.84 -9.65 0.95
N LEU A 25 -10.20 -8.74 1.86
CA LEU A 25 -11.16 -9.00 2.93
C LEU A 25 -12.53 -9.36 2.35
N MET A 26 -13.03 -8.55 1.40
CA MET A 26 -14.30 -8.85 0.72
C MET A 26 -14.22 -10.19 -0.02
N LEU A 27 -13.13 -10.45 -0.74
CA LEU A 27 -12.94 -11.72 -1.44
C LEU A 27 -12.94 -12.91 -0.47
N GLY A 28 -12.25 -12.79 0.66
CA GLY A 28 -12.24 -13.83 1.71
C GLY A 28 -13.61 -14.03 2.35
N ALA A 29 -14.36 -12.94 2.59
CA ALA A 29 -15.69 -12.99 3.19
C ALA A 29 -16.72 -13.69 2.29
N PHE A 30 -16.66 -13.49 0.97
CA PHE A 30 -17.66 -14.03 0.04
C PHE A 30 -17.28 -15.38 -0.60
N ALA A 31 -16.00 -15.73 -0.69
CA ALA A 31 -15.56 -16.91 -1.45
C ALA A 31 -15.47 -18.23 -0.66
N GLY A 32 -15.74 -18.21 0.65
CA GLY A 32 -15.81 -19.41 1.49
C GLY A 32 -14.47 -20.14 1.71
N GLU A 33 -14.51 -21.32 2.31
CA GLU A 33 -13.35 -22.02 2.91
C GLU A 33 -12.26 -22.44 1.89
N LYS A 34 -12.63 -22.68 0.62
CA LYS A 34 -11.67 -22.99 -0.46
C LYS A 34 -10.87 -21.78 -0.92
N SER A 35 -11.28 -20.56 -0.58
CA SER A 35 -10.62 -19.33 -1.03
C SER A 35 -9.33 -19.01 -0.28
N THR A 36 -9.08 -19.64 0.86
CA THR A 36 -7.91 -19.37 1.72
C THR A 36 -6.60 -19.36 0.93
N ARG A 37 -6.38 -20.34 0.05
CA ARG A 37 -5.17 -20.42 -0.77
C ARG A 37 -5.07 -19.31 -1.81
N LEU A 38 -6.19 -18.89 -2.39
CA LEU A 38 -6.25 -17.78 -3.36
C LEU A 38 -6.00 -16.45 -2.67
N VAL A 39 -6.67 -16.19 -1.55
CA VAL A 39 -6.49 -14.97 -0.76
C VAL A 39 -5.04 -14.85 -0.29
N SER A 40 -4.44 -15.92 0.24
CA SER A 40 -3.02 -15.90 0.62
C SER A 40 -2.09 -15.59 -0.55
N GLY A 41 -2.33 -16.18 -1.73
CA GLY A 41 -1.53 -15.89 -2.92
C GLY A 41 -1.65 -14.43 -3.37
N LEU A 42 -2.88 -13.89 -3.37
CA LEU A 42 -3.14 -12.50 -3.73
C LEU A 42 -2.58 -11.52 -2.68
N SER A 43 -2.59 -11.86 -1.39
CA SER A 43 -1.95 -11.07 -0.34
C SER A 43 -0.45 -10.93 -0.58
N VAL A 44 0.25 -12.01 -0.93
CA VAL A 44 1.68 -11.95 -1.26
C VAL A 44 1.91 -11.05 -2.47
N LEU A 45 1.10 -11.19 -3.52
CA LEU A 45 1.21 -10.37 -4.71
C LEU A 45 0.95 -8.87 -4.41
N LEU A 46 -0.03 -8.58 -3.54
CA LEU A 46 -0.32 -7.22 -3.08
C LEU A 46 0.85 -6.62 -2.30
N LEU A 47 1.48 -7.39 -1.40
CA LEU A 47 2.66 -6.93 -0.66
C LEU A 47 3.81 -6.60 -1.60
N LEU A 48 4.09 -7.48 -2.58
CA LEU A 48 5.15 -7.24 -3.58
C LEU A 48 4.88 -5.98 -4.40
N ALA A 49 3.63 -5.75 -4.81
CA ALA A 49 3.24 -4.55 -5.53
C ALA A 49 3.45 -3.28 -4.68
N ALA A 50 3.06 -3.31 -3.40
CA ALA A 50 3.25 -2.19 -2.48
C ALA A 50 4.74 -1.89 -2.24
N THR A 51 5.58 -2.92 -2.07
CA THR A 51 7.03 -2.75 -1.92
C THR A 51 7.63 -2.13 -3.18
N ALA A 52 7.24 -2.58 -4.37
CA ALA A 52 7.73 -2.00 -5.62
C ALA A 52 7.38 -0.50 -5.74
N LEU A 53 6.17 -0.12 -5.33
CA LEU A 53 5.75 1.29 -5.28
C LEU A 53 6.51 2.10 -4.24
N ALA A 54 6.82 1.51 -3.09
CA ALA A 54 7.60 2.17 -2.05
C ALA A 54 9.04 2.47 -2.49
N VAL A 55 9.66 1.58 -3.28
CA VAL A 55 11.04 1.73 -3.77
C VAL A 55 11.15 2.75 -4.91
N VAL A 56 10.16 2.81 -5.81
CA VAL A 56 10.16 3.73 -6.97
C VAL A 56 9.57 5.10 -6.61
N GLY A 57 8.88 5.21 -5.47
CA GLY A 57 8.20 6.43 -5.04
C GLY A 57 9.15 7.59 -4.73
N PRO A 58 8.70 8.85 -4.91
CA PRO A 58 9.48 10.02 -4.55
C PRO A 58 9.64 10.14 -3.02
N LEU A 59 10.74 10.76 -2.59
CA LEU A 59 10.98 11.11 -1.19
C LEU A 59 10.42 12.50 -0.87
N GLY A 60 9.93 12.71 0.35
CA GLY A 60 9.40 13.99 0.76
C GLY A 60 8.54 13.93 2.03
N SER A 61 7.79 14.99 2.29
CA SER A 61 6.79 15.02 3.35
C SER A 61 5.44 15.50 2.82
N ALA A 62 4.36 14.93 3.37
CA ALA A 62 2.98 15.21 3.00
C ALA A 62 2.12 15.46 4.23
N PHE A 63 0.88 15.91 4.02
CA PHE A 63 -0.12 16.13 5.07
C PHE A 63 0.38 17.03 6.22
N ASN A 64 1.00 18.15 5.88
CA ASN A 64 1.55 19.11 6.84
C ASN A 64 2.58 18.50 7.83
N GLY A 65 3.30 17.46 7.40
CA GLY A 65 4.32 16.78 8.20
C GLY A 65 3.82 15.52 8.92
N ALA A 66 2.54 15.15 8.78
CA ALA A 66 2.02 13.91 9.33
C ALA A 66 2.53 12.64 8.62
N TYR A 67 3.07 12.78 7.40
CA TYR A 67 3.65 11.69 6.64
C TYR A 67 5.01 12.11 6.07
N VAL A 68 6.02 11.28 6.27
CA VAL A 68 7.40 11.50 5.80
C VAL A 68 7.87 10.23 5.09
N ALA A 69 8.25 10.38 3.83
CA ALA A 69 8.87 9.35 3.01
C ALA A 69 10.36 9.69 2.86
N ASP A 70 11.20 9.07 3.69
CA ASP A 70 12.65 9.18 3.64
C ASP A 70 13.28 7.79 3.39
N PRO A 71 14.60 7.69 3.14
CA PRO A 71 15.25 6.41 2.87
C PRO A 71 15.11 5.39 4.00
N LEU A 72 15.03 5.84 5.26
CA LEU A 72 14.83 4.96 6.41
C LEU A 72 13.40 4.42 6.44
N ALA A 73 12.41 5.27 6.16
CA ALA A 73 11.00 4.90 6.03
C ALA A 73 10.78 3.93 4.86
N VAL A 74 11.47 4.12 3.72
CA VAL A 74 11.42 3.18 2.59
C VAL A 74 12.07 1.85 2.95
N PHE A 75 13.19 1.85 3.68
CA PHE A 75 13.84 0.63 4.15
C PHE A 75 13.00 -0.15 5.18
N GLY A 76 12.23 0.55 6.01
CA GLY A 76 11.44 -0.05 7.09
C GLY A 76 10.06 -0.61 6.69
N LYS A 77 9.60 -0.36 5.46
CA LYS A 77 8.32 -0.88 4.93
C LYS A 77 8.46 -2.29 4.38
#